data_AF-A0AAJ0VMF7-F1
#
_entry.id   AF-A0AAJ0VMF7-F1
#
_cell.length_a   1.000
_cell.length_b   1.000
_cell.length_c   1.000
_cell.angle_alpha   90.00
_cell.angle_beta   90.00
_cell.angle_gamma   90.00
#
_symmetry.space_group_name_H-M   'P 1'
#
loop_
_entity.id
_entity.type
_entity.pdbx_description
1 polymer ?
#
loop_
_entity_poly.entity_id
_entity_poly.type
_entity_poly.pdbx_seq_one_letter_code
_entity_poly.pdbx_strand_id
1 'polypeptide(L)'
;MKPLELGQEVLSAQGQILSRSAMRIGRRVACALVAVVFLLFAAISFHGFLWAFFISVAGLSYVKASLCVIGVDMLFVLIFAVLAAWSIPDVVEIEARILRDRKLVELKQSIAITAVTGLLLGPAGRFTGRKLFSLIRSFFSHSK
;
A
#
# COMPACT_ATOMS: atom_id res chain seq x y z
N MET A 1 -10.88 1.77 -36.09
CA MET A 1 -9.72 2.24 -35.31
C MET A 1 -8.79 1.05 -35.12
N LYS A 2 -7.49 1.21 -35.36
CA LYS A 2 -6.57 0.07 -35.27
C LYS A 2 -6.46 -0.34 -33.80
N PRO A 3 -6.42 -1.64 -33.46
CA PRO A 3 -6.34 -2.11 -32.07
C PRO A 3 -5.13 -1.53 -31.31
N LEU A 4 -4.08 -1.13 -32.02
CA LEU A 4 -2.91 -0.44 -31.48
C LEU A 4 -3.23 0.98 -30.96
N GLU A 5 -4.03 1.76 -31.70
CA GLU A 5 -4.40 3.14 -31.34
C GLU A 5 -5.29 3.15 -30.10
N LEU A 6 -6.25 2.22 -30.02
CA LEU A 6 -7.14 2.05 -28.87
C LEU A 6 -6.34 1.70 -27.59
N GLY A 7 -5.34 0.83 -27.72
CA GLY A 7 -4.45 0.48 -26.60
C GLY A 7 -3.60 1.66 -26.12
N GLN A 8 -3.15 2.51 -27.04
CA GLN A 8 -2.33 3.69 -26.74
C GLN A 8 -3.15 4.79 -26.04
N GLU A 9 -4.39 5.01 -26.45
CA GLU A 9 -5.33 5.93 -25.79
C GLU A 9 -5.73 5.46 -24.38
N VAL A 10 -5.93 4.16 -24.19
CA VAL A 10 -6.23 3.59 -22.86
C VAL A 10 -5.03 3.70 -21.92
N LEU A 11 -3.80 3.48 -22.41
CA LEU A 11 -2.59 3.66 -21.61
C LEU A 11 -2.35 5.12 -21.22
N SER A 12 -2.57 6.06 -22.15
CA SER A 12 -2.37 7.49 -21.88
C SER A 12 -3.39 8.03 -20.87
N ALA A 13 -4.66 7.61 -20.98
CA ALA A 13 -5.70 7.95 -20.02
C ALA A 13 -5.40 7.37 -18.61
N GLN A 14 -4.92 6.12 -18.53
CA GLN A 14 -4.49 5.52 -17.25
C GLN A 14 -3.29 6.25 -16.65
N GLY A 15 -2.30 6.64 -17.46
CA GLY A 15 -1.14 7.41 -17.01
C GLY A 15 -1.54 8.77 -16.41
N GLN A 16 -2.52 9.43 -17.00
CA GLN A 16 -3.01 10.72 -16.51
C GLN A 16 -3.80 10.61 -15.19
N ILE A 17 -4.57 9.53 -15.01
CA ILE A 17 -5.27 9.24 -13.75
C ILE A 17 -4.26 8.90 -12.64
N LEU A 18 -3.23 8.12 -12.98
CA LEU A 18 -2.16 7.74 -12.05
C LEU A 18 -1.36 8.96 -11.58
N SER A 19 -0.97 9.85 -12.49
CA SER A 19 -0.18 11.05 -12.15
C SER A 19 -0.93 12.01 -11.23
N ARG A 20 -2.23 12.25 -11.49
CA ARG A 20 -3.08 13.09 -10.63
C ARG A 20 -3.29 12.47 -9.25
N SER A 21 -3.43 11.15 -9.18
CA SER A 21 -3.55 10.42 -7.91
C SER A 21 -2.24 10.47 -7.12
N ALA A 22 -1.10 10.28 -7.80
CA ALA A 22 0.23 10.37 -7.21
C ALA A 22 0.51 11.77 -6.63
N MET A 23 0.14 12.85 -7.33
CA MET A 23 0.29 14.22 -6.79
C MET A 23 -0.55 14.45 -5.54
N ARG A 24 -1.78 13.91 -5.49
CA ARG A 24 -2.66 14.06 -4.32
C ARG A 24 -2.10 13.32 -3.10
N ILE A 25 -1.63 12.09 -3.31
CA ILE A 25 -1.00 11.28 -2.25
C ILE A 25 0.31 11.95 -1.81
N GLY A 26 1.15 12.37 -2.76
CA GLY A 26 2.40 13.07 -2.48
C GLY A 26 2.20 14.32 -1.63
N ARG A 27 1.20 15.17 -1.95
CA ARG A 27 0.87 16.34 -1.14
C ARG A 27 0.41 15.96 0.27
N ARG A 28 -0.45 14.94 0.40
CA ARG A 28 -0.91 14.47 1.71
C ARG A 28 0.25 13.97 2.57
N VAL A 29 1.16 13.19 1.99
CA VAL A 29 2.36 12.69 2.67
C VAL A 29 3.27 13.85 3.07
N ALA A 30 3.53 14.81 2.18
CA ALA A 30 4.34 15.99 2.49
C ALA A 30 3.75 16.80 3.66
N CYS A 31 2.44 17.09 3.63
CA CYS A 31 1.76 17.78 4.73
C CYS A 31 1.78 16.96 6.03
N ALA A 32 1.60 15.64 5.96
CA ALA A 32 1.66 14.76 7.13
C ALA A 32 3.07 14.77 7.77
N LEU A 33 4.13 14.74 6.96
CA LEU A 33 5.50 14.84 7.46
C LEU A 33 5.76 16.17 8.18
N VAL A 34 5.32 17.28 7.59
CA VAL A 34 5.42 18.60 8.24
C VAL A 34 4.65 18.61 9.55
N ALA A 35 3.42 18.09 9.56
CA ALA A 35 2.60 18.01 10.77
C ALA A 35 3.29 17.19 11.88
N VAL A 36 3.90 16.05 11.55
CA VAL A 36 4.64 15.22 12.51
C VAL A 36 5.82 15.98 13.12
N VAL A 37 6.58 16.72 12.30
CA VAL A 37 7.71 17.54 12.79
C VAL A 37 7.23 18.61 13.76
N PHE A 38 6.17 19.36 13.40
CA PHE A 38 5.62 20.37 14.29
C PHE A 38 5.01 19.77 15.56
N LEU A 39 4.39 18.59 15.48
CA LEU A 39 3.87 17.88 16.64
C LEU A 39 4.99 17.50 17.62
N LEU A 40 6.15 17.06 17.12
CA LEU A 40 7.33 16.76 17.94
C LEU A 40 7.85 18.01 18.66
N PHE A 41 7.98 19.13 17.95
CA PHE A 41 8.36 20.40 18.59
C PHE A 41 7.34 20.83 19.64
N ALA A 42 6.05 20.75 19.34
CA ALA A 42 4.99 21.08 20.27
C ALA A 42 5.04 20.19 21.53
N ALA A 43 5.29 18.88 21.38
CA ALA A 43 5.42 17.95 22.50
C ALA A 43 6.61 18.31 23.41
N ILE A 44 7.78 18.60 22.83
CA ILE A 44 8.98 19.01 23.59
C ILE A 44 8.74 20.35 24.30
N SER A 45 8.16 21.33 23.61
CA SER A 45 7.83 22.63 24.19
C SER A 45 6.79 22.52 25.30
N PHE A 46 5.77 21.66 25.13
CA PHE A 46 4.75 21.41 26.15
C PHE A 46 5.33 20.74 27.39
N HIS A 47 6.24 19.78 27.23
CA HIS A 47 6.97 19.16 28.33
C HIS A 47 7.79 20.20 29.12
N GLY A 48 8.54 21.05 28.43
CA GLY A 48 9.29 22.15 29.05
C GLY A 48 8.38 23.16 29.76
N PHE A 49 7.24 23.49 29.15
CA PHE A 49 6.22 24.34 29.76
C PHE A 49 5.64 23.72 31.04
N LEU A 50 5.28 22.43 31.03
CA LEU A 50 4.77 21.72 32.21
C LEU A 50 5.76 21.76 33.36
N TRP A 51 7.05 21.51 33.07
CA TRP A 51 8.10 21.60 34.07
C TRP A 51 8.20 23.00 34.68
N ALA A 52 8.25 24.05 33.84
CA ALA A 52 8.28 25.43 34.30
C ALA A 52 7.00 25.81 35.07
N PHE A 53 5.83 25.36 34.64
CA PHE A 53 4.56 25.58 35.30
C PHE A 53 4.53 24.97 36.70
N PHE A 54 4.98 23.72 36.84
CA PHE A 54 5.02 23.05 38.14
C PHE A 54 5.98 23.72 39.13
N ILE A 55 7.10 24.26 38.65
CA ILE A 55 8.03 25.00 39.49
C ILE A 55 7.48 26.38 39.84
N SER A 56 7.11 27.17 38.84
CA SER A 56 6.80 28.60 39.00
C SER A 56 5.40 28.87 39.54
N VAL A 57 4.42 28.02 39.20
CA VAL A 57 3.01 28.25 39.57
C VAL A 57 2.59 27.33 40.72
N ALA A 58 2.93 26.04 40.65
CA ALA A 58 2.58 25.10 41.71
C ALA A 58 3.57 25.10 42.90
N GLY A 59 4.68 25.83 42.79
CA GLY A 59 5.68 25.95 43.86
C GLY A 59 6.37 24.63 44.21
N LEU A 60 6.37 23.66 43.29
CA LEU A 60 6.95 22.34 43.54
C LEU A 60 8.47 22.41 43.49
N SER A 61 9.13 21.61 44.32
CA SER A 61 10.57 21.39 44.22
C SER A 61 10.92 20.70 42.90
N TYR A 62 12.15 20.88 42.41
CA TYR A 62 12.61 20.31 41.14
C TYR A 62 12.31 18.81 40.98
N VAL A 63 12.48 18.02 42.04
CA VAL A 63 12.24 16.57 42.04
C VAL A 63 10.74 16.24 41.96
N LYS A 64 9.89 16.99 42.67
CA LYS A 64 8.44 16.77 42.62
C LYS A 64 7.87 17.21 41.27
N ALA A 65 8.36 18.33 40.74
CA ALA A 65 7.99 18.81 39.41
C ALA A 65 8.36 17.79 38.33
N SER A 66 9.59 17.27 38.32
CA SER A 66 10.00 16.26 37.34
C SER A 66 9.18 14.98 37.44
N LEU A 67 8.87 14.52 38.66
CA LEU A 67 8.01 13.35 38.87
C LEU A 67 6.59 13.56 38.32
N CYS A 68 6.01 14.76 38.50
CA CYS A 68 4.72 15.12 37.92
C CYS A 68 4.75 15.13 36.39
N VAL A 69 5.79 15.72 35.78
CA VAL A 69 5.91 15.75 34.30
C VAL A 69 6.05 14.33 33.75
N ILE A 70 6.89 13.48 34.34
CA ILE A 70 7.02 12.07 33.95
C ILE A 70 5.67 11.33 34.08
N GLY A 71 4.91 11.61 35.14
CA GLY A 71 3.57 11.05 35.32
C GLY A 71 2.61 11.44 34.20
N VAL A 72 2.61 12.72 33.79
CA VAL A 72 1.81 13.21 32.66
C VAL A 72 2.26 12.58 31.35
N ASP A 73 3.56 12.47 31.10
CA ASP A 73 4.09 11.84 29.89
C ASP A 73 3.70 10.36 29.81
N MET A 74 3.81 9.62 30.92
CA MET A 74 3.39 8.22 30.99
C MET A 74 1.89 8.04 30.73
N LEU A 75 1.05 8.99 31.19
CA LEU A 75 -0.37 8.98 30.87
C LEU A 75 -0.60 9.13 29.36
N PHE A 76 0.08 10.06 28.71
CA PHE A 76 -0.02 10.22 27.24
C PHE A 76 0.50 9.00 26.49
N VAL A 77 1.64 8.43 26.91
CA VAL A 77 2.18 7.18 26.34
C VAL A 77 1.15 6.06 26.41
N LEU A 78 0.50 5.88 27.57
CA LEU A 78 -0.53 4.85 27.74
C LEU A 78 -1.73 5.09 26.83
N ILE A 79 -2.23 6.33 26.77
CA ILE A 79 -3.38 6.69 25.91
C ILE A 79 -3.05 6.42 24.44
N PHE A 80 -1.92 6.89 23.95
CA PHE A 80 -1.51 6.67 22.56
C PHE A 80 -1.19 5.21 22.25
N ALA A 81 -0.63 4.46 23.20
CA ALA A 81 -0.40 3.02 23.05
C ALA A 81 -1.71 2.25 22.93
N VAL A 82 -2.72 2.58 23.75
CA VAL A 82 -4.06 1.99 23.65
C VAL A 82 -4.72 2.36 22.33
N LEU A 83 -4.68 3.63 21.92
CA LEU A 83 -5.24 4.06 20.63
C LEU A 83 -4.56 3.40 19.43
N ALA A 84 -3.24 3.22 19.48
CA ALA A 84 -2.49 2.51 18.43
C ALA A 84 -2.82 1.01 18.41
N ALA A 85 -2.97 0.38 19.58
CA ALA A 85 -3.38 -1.01 19.70
C ALA A 85 -4.85 -1.22 19.27
N TRP A 86 -5.72 -0.22 19.48
CA TRP A 86 -7.09 -0.18 18.98
C TRP A 86 -7.20 0.19 17.50
N SER A 87 -6.23 -0.21 16.68
CA SER A 87 -6.31 -0.11 15.23
C SER A 87 -7.36 -1.09 14.71
N ILE A 88 -8.62 -0.65 14.67
CA ILE A 88 -9.66 -1.27 13.88
C ILE A 88 -9.23 -1.12 12.41
N PRO A 89 -9.08 -2.22 11.64
CA PRO A 89 -8.66 -2.14 10.25
C PRO A 89 -9.59 -1.19 9.49
N ASP A 90 -9.00 -0.12 8.96
CA ASP A 90 -9.73 0.91 8.25
C ASP A 90 -10.37 0.31 6.98
N VAL A 91 -11.52 0.87 6.56
CA VAL A 91 -12.20 0.46 5.32
C VAL A 91 -11.23 0.56 4.14
N VAL A 92 -10.33 1.54 4.17
CA VAL A 92 -9.25 1.72 3.19
C VAL A 92 -8.25 0.56 3.20
N GLU A 93 -7.89 0.03 4.37
CA GLU A 93 -6.96 -1.09 4.49
C GLU A 93 -7.60 -2.40 4.00
N ILE A 94 -8.87 -2.60 4.33
CA ILE A 94 -9.67 -3.73 3.84
C ILE A 94 -9.83 -3.65 2.32
N GLU A 95 -10.19 -2.48 1.79
CA GLU A 95 -10.37 -2.25 0.36
C GLU A 95 -9.05 -2.38 -0.40
N ALA A 96 -7.93 -1.91 0.17
CA ALA A 96 -6.59 -2.12 -0.40
C ALA A 96 -6.20 -3.61 -0.46
N ARG A 97 -6.53 -4.40 0.57
CA ARG A 97 -6.32 -5.85 0.58
C ARG A 97 -7.18 -6.54 -0.48
N ILE A 98 -8.47 -6.19 -0.58
CA ILE A 98 -9.38 -6.73 -1.60
C ILE A 98 -8.93 -6.36 -3.03
N LEU A 99 -8.52 -5.10 -3.25
CA LEU A 99 -8.01 -4.63 -4.54
C LEU A 99 -6.72 -5.37 -4.92
N ARG A 100 -5.78 -5.52 -4.00
CA ARG A 100 -4.55 -6.30 -4.22
C ARG A 100 -4.88 -7.73 -4.62
N ASP A 101 -5.76 -8.39 -3.88
CA ASP A 101 -6.11 -9.79 -4.13
C ASP A 101 -6.84 -9.96 -5.47
N ARG A 102 -7.75 -9.05 -5.82
CA ARG A 102 -8.38 -8.99 -7.15
C ARG A 102 -7.36 -8.76 -8.26
N LYS A 103 -6.45 -7.81 -8.10
CA LYS A 103 -5.41 -7.50 -9.11
C LYS A 103 -4.44 -8.66 -9.30
N LEU A 104 -4.11 -9.41 -8.24
CA LEU A 104 -3.30 -10.63 -8.36
C LEU A 104 -4.03 -11.73 -9.14
N VAL A 105 -5.34 -11.89 -8.95
CA VAL A 105 -6.15 -12.85 -9.72
C VAL A 105 -6.26 -12.42 -11.19
N GLU A 106 -6.55 -11.15 -11.46
CA GLU A 106 -6.58 -10.59 -12.82
C GLU A 106 -5.23 -10.74 -13.54
N LEU A 107 -4.12 -10.52 -12.83
CA LEU A 107 -2.76 -10.71 -13.36
C LEU A 107 -2.53 -12.17 -13.75
N LYS A 108 -2.87 -13.12 -12.86
CA LYS A 108 -2.75 -14.56 -13.14
C LYS A 108 -3.60 -14.97 -14.35
N GLN A 109 -4.82 -14.47 -14.46
CA GLN A 109 -5.69 -14.73 -15.61
C GLN A 109 -5.15 -14.10 -16.89
N SER A 110 -4.64 -12.87 -16.84
CA SER A 110 -4.03 -12.20 -17.99
C SER A 110 -2.78 -12.93 -18.48
N ILE A 111 -1.95 -13.42 -17.57
CA ILE A 111 -0.80 -14.27 -17.88
C ILE A 111 -1.25 -15.59 -18.50
N ALA A 112 -2.27 -16.25 -17.93
CA ALA A 112 -2.79 -17.51 -18.46
C ALA A 112 -3.38 -17.34 -19.87
N ILE A 113 -4.16 -16.29 -20.10
CA ILE A 113 -4.73 -15.96 -21.41
C ILE A 113 -3.61 -15.60 -22.40
N THR A 114 -2.61 -14.82 -21.98
CA THR A 114 -1.46 -14.47 -22.83
C THR A 114 -0.60 -15.69 -23.15
N ALA A 115 -0.42 -16.60 -22.19
CA ALA A 115 0.29 -17.86 -22.40
C ALA A 115 -0.47 -18.79 -23.34
N VAL A 116 -1.78 -18.96 -23.15
CA VAL A 116 -2.65 -19.76 -24.05
C VAL A 116 -2.71 -19.14 -25.45
N THR A 117 -2.86 -17.82 -25.54
CA THR A 117 -2.89 -17.10 -26.81
C THR A 117 -1.53 -17.14 -27.50
N GLY A 118 -0.42 -17.01 -26.77
CA GLY A 118 0.94 -17.17 -27.29
C GLY A 118 1.26 -18.61 -27.70
N LEU A 119 0.64 -19.60 -27.06
CA LEU A 119 0.76 -21.02 -27.39
C LEU A 119 -0.17 -21.45 -28.53
N LEU A 120 -1.24 -20.69 -28.83
CA LEU A 120 -2.13 -20.93 -29.95
C LEU A 120 -1.76 -20.12 -31.20
N LEU A 121 -1.34 -18.85 -31.02
CA LEU A 121 -1.10 -17.89 -32.11
C LEU A 121 0.38 -17.54 -32.28
N GLY A 122 1.24 -17.83 -31.30
CA GLY A 122 2.67 -17.49 -31.35
C GLY A 122 3.53 -18.52 -32.10
N PRO A 123 4.78 -18.15 -32.44
CA PRO A 123 5.71 -19.02 -33.18
C PRO A 123 5.98 -20.36 -32.48
N ALA A 124 6.01 -20.35 -31.13
CA ALA A 124 6.17 -21.54 -30.30
C ALA A 124 4.96 -22.49 -30.37
N GLY A 125 3.75 -21.95 -30.50
CA GLY A 125 2.52 -22.72 -30.67
C GLY A 125 2.48 -23.58 -31.93
N ARG A 126 3.00 -23.03 -33.04
CA ARG A 126 3.12 -23.75 -34.31
C ARG A 126 4.08 -24.94 -34.23
N PHE A 127 5.14 -24.84 -33.41
CA PHE A 127 6.09 -25.93 -33.18
C PHE A 127 5.52 -27.01 -32.25
N THR A 128 4.88 -26.61 -31.16
CA THR A 128 4.30 -27.55 -30.18
C THR A 128 3.07 -28.28 -30.73
N GLY A 129 2.22 -27.59 -31.50
CA GLY A 129 1.05 -28.19 -32.14
C GLY A 129 1.38 -29.32 -33.11
N ARG A 130 2.49 -29.22 -33.86
CA ARG A 130 2.96 -30.29 -34.75
C ARG A 130 3.42 -31.54 -33.99
N LYS A 131 4.08 -31.39 -32.83
CA LYS A 131 4.47 -32.51 -31.96
C LYS A 131 3.28 -33.17 -31.26
N LEU A 132 2.31 -32.38 -30.79
CA LEU A 132 1.09 -32.91 -30.18
C LEU A 132 0.27 -33.69 -31.21
N PHE A 133 0.14 -33.16 -32.44
CA PHE A 133 -0.57 -33.83 -33.53
C PHE A 133 0.10 -35.14 -33.94
N SER A 134 1.45 -35.20 -33.96
CA SER A 134 2.16 -36.46 -34.26
C SER A 134 1.98 -37.51 -33.16
N LEU A 135 1.94 -37.11 -31.88
CA LEU A 135 1.69 -38.02 -30.76
C LEU A 135 0.27 -38.58 -30.73
N ILE A 136 -0.73 -37.74 -31.02
CA ILE A 136 -2.12 -38.19 -31.13
C ILE A 136 -2.27 -39.16 -32.31
N ARG A 137 -1.61 -38.87 -33.43
CA ARG A 137 -1.61 -39.73 -34.61
C ARG A 137 -0.91 -41.08 -34.37
N SER A 138 0.18 -41.12 -33.60
CA SER A 138 0.88 -42.38 -33.28
C SER A 138 0.08 -43.27 -32.35
N PHE A 139 -0.66 -42.69 -31.39
CA PHE A 139 -1.56 -43.45 -30.52
C PHE A 139 -2.73 -44.06 -31.28
N PHE A 140 -3.31 -43.32 -32.23
CA PHE A 140 -4.42 -43.82 -33.04
C PHE A 140 -4.00 -44.84 -34.10
N SER A 141 -2.73 -44.79 -34.54
CA SER A 141 -2.17 -45.72 -35.54
C SER A 141 -1.74 -47.06 -34.95
N HIS A 142 -1.65 -47.21 -33.62
CA HIS A 142 -1.21 -48.45 -32.96
C HIS A 142 -2.36 -49.38 -32.57
N SER A 143 -3.61 -49.00 -32.83
CA SER A 143 -4.81 -49.84 -32.69
C SER A 143 -5.23 -50.37 -34.06
N LYS A 144 -4.41 -51.27 -34.63
CA LYS A 144 -4.77 -52.23 -35.67
C LYS A 144 -3.94 -53.48 -35.49
#